data_AF-A0A6B2C322-F1
#
_entry.id   AF-A0A6B2C322-F1
#
_cell.length_a   1.000
_cell.length_b   1.000
_cell.length_c   1.000
_cell.angle_alpha   90.00
_cell.angle_beta   90.00
_cell.angle_gamma   90.00
#
_symmetry.space_group_name_H-M   'P 1'
#
loop_
_entity.id
_entity.type
_entity.pdbx_description
1 polymer ?
#
loop_
_entity_poly.entity_id
_entity_poly.type
_entity_poly.pdbx_seq_one_letter_code
_entity_poly.pdbx_strand_id
1 'polypeptide(L)'
;TGEFYLEAGALVLADGGFALIDEIDKMKDEDRVAIHEAMEQQSFHPDTMIELPGKGLVKIGEIVEKLGAQYGFDRTGDTEYLRVIPDDLTIYTTDFEKTFLVKPSLVSRHVSSGEFIEVEFSNGYKVIVTPEHPFFVLTKKGLETIEAFRLQPGVFVPAAPGTKGTTEKYFDLLLEYINEELPKLGCGVPDWVSREGLILFIDSCLINYPEEHVSKVEKELRRIKAIVNLDWHEVKSVRRFRDDSVKWVYDLTVTPTRVFVSNGVVLHNTVSIAKAGIVARLNARSTVIAAGNPKYGRYMEDKLITENINLPVTILSRFDLIYILKDKPSPEVDGQFAEHVLNVHIRTEDVKPEIPLDLLKKYISYARKNIRPIITDKAKDMLKSFYVEMRKLGSEAGGIVAITPRQLEALIRLAEAHAKMALKQYATEEDAAEAIRLMREYLYQFGVTEGGVPDIDIITAGKPKSIRDKMLLIEEIIEELVKETTYECAPIRQVAEKAKQKGLDPQEISELINRMHREGMLIEKKTGCYSKPPV
;
A
#
# COMPACT_ATOMS: atom_id res chain seq x y z
N THR A 1 -29.51 23.79 -24.00
CA THR A 1 -29.93 22.71 -23.09
C THR A 1 -28.72 21.85 -22.77
N GLY A 2 -27.87 22.33 -21.85
CA GLY A 2 -26.59 21.71 -21.50
C GLY A 2 -26.66 21.16 -20.07
N GLU A 3 -27.54 20.18 -19.87
CA GLU A 3 -27.60 19.46 -18.60
C GLU A 3 -26.32 18.61 -18.45
N PHE A 4 -25.51 18.95 -17.45
CA PHE A 4 -24.40 18.12 -17.01
C PHE A 4 -24.97 16.98 -16.17
N TYR A 5 -24.84 15.74 -16.66
CA TYR A 5 -25.17 14.54 -15.90
C TYR A 5 -23.92 14.06 -15.14
N LEU A 6 -24.06 13.81 -13.84
CA LEU A 6 -23.03 13.17 -13.02
C LEU A 6 -23.02 11.67 -13.32
N GLU A 7 -21.91 11.16 -13.83
CA GLU A 7 -21.70 9.72 -14.01
C GLU A 7 -20.99 9.17 -12.76
N ALA A 8 -21.65 8.25 -12.05
CA ALA A 8 -21.07 7.60 -10.89
C ALA A 8 -19.91 6.68 -11.31
N GLY A 9 -18.78 6.73 -10.59
CA GLY A 9 -17.63 5.86 -10.86
C GLY A 9 -17.96 4.37 -10.68
N ALA A 10 -17.21 3.48 -11.35
CA ALA A 10 -17.50 2.04 -11.35
C ALA A 10 -17.63 1.40 -9.95
N LEU A 11 -16.79 1.83 -9.00
CA LEU A 11 -16.84 1.38 -7.60
C LEU A 11 -18.13 1.77 -6.87
N VAL A 12 -18.68 2.94 -7.22
CA VAL A 12 -19.95 3.44 -6.68
C VAL A 12 -21.12 2.64 -7.23
N LEU A 13 -21.12 2.42 -8.55
CA LEU A 13 -22.16 1.64 -9.21
C LEU A 13 -22.18 0.19 -8.71
N ALA A 14 -21.06 -0.29 -8.17
CA ALA A 14 -20.89 -1.62 -7.63
C ALA A 14 -21.23 -1.76 -6.12
N ASP A 15 -21.82 -0.75 -5.46
CA ASP A 15 -22.11 -0.82 -4.02
C ASP A 15 -22.90 -2.09 -3.63
N GLY A 16 -22.40 -2.82 -2.63
CA GLY A 16 -22.99 -4.09 -2.19
C GLY A 16 -22.82 -5.27 -3.17
N GLY A 17 -22.06 -5.07 -4.25
CA GLY A 17 -21.80 -6.03 -5.31
C GLY A 17 -20.31 -6.26 -5.57
N PHE A 18 -19.96 -6.48 -6.83
CA PHE A 18 -18.60 -6.73 -7.28
C PHE A 18 -18.18 -5.65 -8.27
N ALA A 19 -16.98 -5.11 -8.10
CA ALA A 19 -16.32 -4.26 -9.07
C ALA A 19 -15.29 -5.11 -9.82
N LEU A 20 -15.57 -5.43 -11.08
CA LEU A 20 -14.67 -6.20 -11.94
C LEU A 20 -13.83 -5.20 -12.74
N ILE A 21 -12.52 -5.21 -12.54
CA ILE A 21 -11.58 -4.30 -13.20
C ILE A 21 -10.69 -5.15 -14.10
N ASP A 22 -10.79 -4.94 -15.40
CA ASP A 22 -9.84 -5.50 -16.35
C ASP A 22 -8.71 -4.50 -16.60
N GLU A 23 -7.53 -5.02 -16.95
CA GLU A 23 -6.32 -4.24 -17.24
C GLU A 23 -5.98 -3.18 -16.18
N ILE A 24 -6.03 -3.57 -14.89
CA ILE A 24 -5.73 -2.66 -13.77
C ILE A 24 -4.33 -2.02 -13.87
N ASP A 25 -3.42 -2.65 -14.60
CA ASP A 25 -2.07 -2.17 -14.91
C ASP A 25 -2.03 -0.94 -15.83
N LYS A 26 -3.11 -0.69 -16.59
CA LYS A 26 -3.25 0.44 -17.54
C LYS A 26 -4.12 1.58 -17.01
N MET A 27 -4.54 1.51 -15.76
CA MET A 27 -5.38 2.53 -15.14
C MET A 27 -4.63 3.88 -15.02
N LYS A 28 -5.34 4.99 -15.28
CA LYS A 28 -4.78 6.34 -15.11
C LYS A 28 -4.50 6.62 -13.63
N ASP A 29 -3.51 7.45 -13.35
CA ASP A 29 -3.11 7.77 -11.96
C ASP A 29 -4.25 8.38 -11.13
N GLU A 30 -5.13 9.18 -11.74
CA GLU A 30 -6.29 9.78 -11.09
C GLU A 30 -7.32 8.73 -10.61
N ASP A 31 -7.61 7.73 -11.45
CA ASP A 31 -8.54 6.64 -11.14
C ASP A 31 -7.93 5.66 -10.10
N ARG A 32 -6.61 5.48 -10.17
CA ARG A 32 -5.84 4.70 -9.20
C ARG A 32 -5.93 5.29 -7.78
N VAL A 33 -5.85 6.62 -7.67
CA VAL A 33 -6.02 7.35 -6.40
C VAL A 33 -7.45 7.16 -5.85
N ALA A 34 -8.47 7.17 -6.71
CA ALA A 34 -9.85 6.92 -6.28
C ALA A 34 -10.07 5.51 -5.72
N ILE A 35 -9.38 4.49 -6.26
CA ILE A 35 -9.40 3.12 -5.71
C ILE A 35 -8.73 3.07 -4.33
N HIS A 36 -7.57 3.73 -4.16
CA HIS A 36 -6.89 3.81 -2.87
C HIS A 36 -7.80 4.37 -1.78
N GLU A 37 -8.54 5.44 -2.12
CA GLU A 37 -9.43 6.15 -1.22
C GLU A 37 -10.68 5.34 -0.83
N ALA A 38 -11.25 4.55 -1.75
CA ALA A 38 -12.42 3.72 -1.47
C ALA A 38 -12.11 2.49 -0.57
N MET A 39 -10.84 2.07 -0.53
CA MET A 39 -10.38 0.88 0.21
C MET A 39 -9.88 1.19 1.64
N GLU A 40 -10.09 2.41 2.13
CA GLU A 40 -9.48 2.95 3.35
C GLU A 40 -10.55 3.40 4.36
N GLN A 41 -10.73 2.65 5.46
CA GLN A 41 -11.66 2.98 6.56
C GLN A 41 -10.87 3.58 7.73
N GLN A 42 -10.75 4.91 7.78
CA GLN A 42 -10.03 5.63 8.84
C GLN A 42 -10.97 6.63 9.50
N SER A 43 -10.95 6.77 10.83
CA SER A 43 -11.88 7.68 11.52
C SER A 43 -11.53 8.02 12.98
N PHE A 44 -12.30 8.97 13.52
CA PHE A 44 -12.18 9.51 14.86
C PHE A 44 -13.19 8.89 15.84
N HIS A 45 -12.76 8.73 17.09
CA HIS A 45 -13.62 8.35 18.20
C HIS A 45 -14.60 9.49 18.57
N PRO A 46 -15.81 9.21 19.10
CA PRO A 46 -16.79 10.23 19.53
C PRO A 46 -16.22 11.30 20.46
N ASP A 47 -15.36 10.89 21.39
CA ASP A 47 -14.74 11.79 22.38
C ASP A 47 -13.54 12.58 21.85
N THR A 48 -13.20 12.44 20.56
CA THR A 48 -12.16 13.29 19.97
C THR A 48 -12.64 14.74 19.96
N MET A 49 -11.86 15.59 20.61
CA MET A 49 -12.11 17.01 20.68
C MET A 49 -11.73 17.64 19.34
N ILE A 50 -12.58 18.49 18.78
CA ILE A 50 -12.29 19.29 17.61
C ILE A 50 -12.51 20.77 17.92
N GLU A 51 -11.62 21.62 17.40
CA GLU A 51 -11.71 23.06 17.59
C GLU A 51 -12.69 23.68 16.59
N LEU A 52 -13.74 24.32 17.12
CA LEU A 52 -14.70 25.08 16.34
C LEU A 52 -14.51 26.59 16.55
N PRO A 53 -14.54 27.40 15.47
CA PRO A 53 -14.44 28.86 15.57
C PRO A 53 -15.51 29.43 16.49
N GLY A 54 -15.09 30.20 17.51
CA GLY A 54 -15.99 30.84 18.47
C GLY A 54 -16.67 29.90 19.49
N LYS A 55 -16.49 28.58 19.37
CA LYS A 55 -17.05 27.57 20.29
C LYS A 55 -15.99 26.81 21.09
N GLY A 56 -14.71 26.92 20.70
CA GLY A 56 -13.60 26.24 21.36
C GLY A 56 -13.57 24.74 21.06
N LEU A 57 -12.99 23.96 21.96
CA LEU A 57 -12.90 22.51 21.83
C LEU A 57 -14.24 21.84 22.16
N VAL A 58 -14.75 21.05 21.21
CA VAL A 58 -16.02 20.32 21.34
C VAL A 58 -15.84 18.88 20.86
N LYS A 59 -16.54 17.90 21.44
CA LYS A 59 -16.48 16.51 20.98
C LYS A 59 -17.10 16.34 19.59
N ILE A 60 -16.39 15.65 18.70
CA ILE A 60 -16.89 15.34 17.36
C ILE A 60 -18.22 14.59 17.40
N GLY A 61 -18.37 13.62 18.31
CA GLY A 61 -19.60 12.85 18.46
C GLY A 61 -20.79 13.73 18.83
N GLU A 62 -20.63 14.65 19.79
CA GLU A 62 -21.72 15.55 20.20
C GLU A 62 -22.20 16.44 19.06
N ILE A 63 -21.28 16.93 18.23
CA ILE A 63 -21.60 17.76 17.06
C ILE A 63 -22.36 16.94 16.03
N VAL A 64 -21.81 15.78 15.64
CA VAL A 64 -22.39 14.98 14.56
C VAL A 64 -23.74 14.41 14.97
N GLU A 65 -23.91 13.94 16.21
CA GLU A 65 -25.20 13.46 16.71
C GLU A 65 -26.24 14.58 16.80
N LYS A 66 -25.86 15.77 17.27
CA LYS A 66 -26.77 16.91 17.35
C LYS A 66 -27.23 17.37 15.96
N LEU A 67 -26.29 17.46 15.02
CA LEU A 67 -26.62 17.78 13.63
C LEU A 67 -27.47 16.68 13.00
N GLY A 68 -27.16 15.43 13.29
CA GLY A 68 -27.94 14.27 12.86
C GLY A 68 -29.38 14.27 13.35
N ALA A 69 -29.61 14.67 14.61
CA ALA A 69 -30.95 14.83 15.17
C ALA A 69 -31.73 15.97 14.50
N GLN A 70 -31.05 17.03 14.07
CA GLN A 70 -31.67 18.21 13.46
C GLN A 70 -31.93 18.05 11.96
N TYR A 71 -30.97 17.49 11.21
CA TYR A 71 -30.97 17.45 9.75
C TYR A 71 -31.17 16.03 9.18
N GLY A 72 -31.03 15.01 10.02
CA GLY A 72 -31.13 13.60 9.63
C GLY A 72 -29.85 13.04 9.03
N PHE A 73 -29.74 11.71 9.04
CA PHE A 73 -28.70 10.97 8.34
C PHE A 73 -29.27 10.24 7.13
N ASP A 74 -28.47 10.13 6.07
CA ASP A 74 -28.65 9.15 5.00
C ASP A 74 -27.75 7.96 5.25
N ARG A 75 -28.31 6.76 5.16
CA ARG A 75 -27.60 5.52 5.46
C ARG A 75 -27.23 4.80 4.18
N THR A 76 -25.97 4.40 4.10
CA THR A 76 -25.46 3.56 3.02
C THR A 76 -24.58 2.46 3.64
N GLY A 77 -25.13 1.25 3.71
CA GLY A 77 -24.56 0.13 4.47
C GLY A 77 -24.51 0.37 5.99
N ASP A 78 -23.31 0.30 6.56
CA ASP A 78 -22.90 0.55 7.95
C ASP A 78 -22.32 1.97 8.14
N THR A 79 -22.50 2.88 7.16
CA THR A 79 -22.08 4.27 7.22
C THR A 79 -23.31 5.16 7.10
N GLU A 80 -23.34 6.23 7.87
CA GLU A 80 -24.40 7.22 7.90
C GLU A 80 -23.80 8.62 7.67
N TYR A 81 -24.39 9.36 6.74
CA TYR A 81 -23.94 10.66 6.27
C TYR A 81 -24.90 11.74 6.72
N LEU A 82 -24.40 12.86 7.20
CA LEU A 82 -25.24 13.99 7.56
C LEU A 82 -25.88 14.57 6.29
N ARG A 83 -27.21 14.66 6.24
CA ARG A 83 -27.96 15.14 5.06
C ARG A 83 -27.65 16.58 4.70
N VAL A 84 -27.55 17.43 5.72
CA VAL A 84 -27.34 18.87 5.57
C VAL A 84 -26.25 19.27 6.54
N ILE A 85 -25.16 19.80 5.99
CA ILE A 85 -24.12 20.46 6.76
C ILE A 85 -24.50 21.95 6.79
N PRO A 86 -24.76 22.54 7.98
CA PRO A 86 -25.16 23.94 8.04
C PRO A 86 -23.96 24.85 7.75
N ASP A 87 -24.22 26.05 7.23
CA ASP A 87 -23.17 26.99 6.82
C ASP A 87 -22.37 27.57 8.00
N ASP A 88 -22.92 27.48 9.22
CA ASP A 88 -22.24 27.90 10.45
C ASP A 88 -21.26 26.83 10.98
N LEU A 89 -21.31 25.60 10.47
CA LEU A 89 -20.31 24.58 10.77
C LEU A 89 -19.07 24.86 9.93
N THR A 90 -18.13 25.59 10.53
CA THR A 90 -16.80 25.83 9.96
C THR A 90 -15.75 25.22 10.85
N ILE A 91 -14.66 24.74 10.23
CA ILE A 91 -13.50 24.20 10.93
C ILE A 91 -12.23 24.84 10.38
N TYR A 92 -11.19 24.87 11.22
CA TYR A 92 -9.88 25.33 10.78
C TYR A 92 -9.23 24.31 9.87
N THR A 93 -8.59 24.78 8.80
CA THR A 93 -7.79 23.99 7.88
C THR A 93 -6.53 24.75 7.51
N THR A 94 -5.52 24.07 6.98
CA THR A 94 -4.29 24.69 6.49
C THR A 94 -3.86 24.12 5.14
N ASP A 95 -3.25 24.94 4.32
CA ASP A 95 -2.49 24.56 3.12
C ASP A 95 -0.97 24.47 3.40
N PHE A 96 -0.61 24.42 4.70
CA PHE A 96 0.75 24.49 5.24
C PHE A 96 1.44 25.86 5.11
N GLU A 97 0.83 26.85 4.46
CA GLU A 97 1.30 28.23 4.44
C GLU A 97 0.49 29.12 5.39
N LYS A 98 -0.83 28.94 5.39
CA LYS A 98 -1.77 29.70 6.20
C LYS A 98 -2.87 28.81 6.77
N THR A 99 -3.51 29.30 7.82
CA THR A 99 -4.69 28.68 8.41
C THR A 99 -5.93 29.47 8.02
N PHE A 100 -6.98 28.80 7.59
CA PHE A 100 -8.23 29.42 7.16
C PHE A 100 -9.45 28.55 7.52
N LEU A 101 -10.64 29.13 7.43
CA LEU A 101 -11.89 28.44 7.76
C LEU A 101 -12.52 27.83 6.52
N VAL A 102 -12.96 26.58 6.64
CA VAL A 102 -13.72 25.88 5.62
C VAL A 102 -14.91 25.18 6.24
N LYS A 103 -16.02 25.17 5.51
CA LYS A 103 -17.16 24.30 5.80
C LYS A 103 -16.79 22.86 5.43
N PRO A 104 -16.92 21.87 6.34
CA PRO A 104 -16.72 20.48 5.99
C PRO A 104 -17.57 20.11 4.77
N SER A 105 -16.96 19.43 3.82
CA SER A 105 -17.63 18.97 2.61
C SER A 105 -18.51 17.76 2.94
N LEU A 106 -18.05 16.92 3.88
CA LEU A 106 -18.78 15.73 4.31
C LEU A 106 -18.65 15.53 5.82
N VAL A 107 -19.72 15.03 6.43
CA VAL A 107 -19.75 14.56 7.82
C VAL A 107 -20.37 13.17 7.83
N SER A 108 -19.69 12.18 8.41
CA SER A 108 -20.18 10.81 8.43
C SER A 108 -19.87 10.08 9.74
N ARG A 109 -20.62 9.01 10.02
CA ARG A 109 -20.36 8.04 11.09
C ARG A 109 -20.44 6.62 10.54
N HIS A 110 -19.61 5.69 11.02
CA HIS A 110 -19.66 4.27 10.64
C HIS A 110 -19.45 3.36 11.85
N VAL A 111 -19.80 2.09 11.71
CA VAL A 111 -19.73 1.13 12.83
C VAL A 111 -18.27 0.92 13.25
N SER A 112 -18.00 1.03 14.55
CA SER A 112 -16.66 0.88 15.12
C SER A 112 -16.20 -0.57 15.18
N SER A 113 -14.89 -0.79 15.05
CA SER A 113 -14.21 -2.05 15.37
C SER A 113 -13.95 -2.25 16.87
N GLY A 114 -14.16 -1.21 17.69
CA GLY A 114 -13.92 -1.22 19.13
C GLY A 114 -12.46 -0.95 19.54
N GLU A 115 -11.52 -0.86 18.60
CA GLU A 115 -10.11 -0.59 18.89
C GLU A 115 -9.74 0.88 18.65
N PHE A 116 -9.02 1.48 19.61
CA PHE A 116 -8.68 2.90 19.58
C PHE A 116 -7.27 3.19 20.06
N ILE A 117 -6.74 4.32 19.59
CA ILE A 117 -5.46 4.87 19.97
C ILE A 117 -5.67 6.32 20.39
N GLU A 118 -5.39 6.61 21.66
CA GLU A 118 -5.26 7.97 22.17
C GLU A 118 -3.82 8.44 21.98
N VAL A 119 -3.66 9.59 21.33
CA VAL A 119 -2.39 10.27 21.13
C VAL A 119 -2.45 11.61 21.87
N GLU A 120 -1.50 11.83 22.77
CA GLU A 120 -1.34 13.08 23.51
C GLU A 120 -0.13 13.85 22.99
N PHE A 121 -0.30 15.15 22.76
CA PHE A 121 0.72 16.03 22.20
C PHE A 121 1.35 16.94 23.25
N SER A 122 2.47 17.60 22.92
CA SER A 122 3.23 18.45 23.84
C SER A 122 2.45 19.66 24.36
N ASN A 123 1.40 20.09 23.65
CA ASN A 123 0.48 21.15 24.07
C ASN A 123 -0.67 20.66 24.97
N GLY A 124 -0.66 19.38 25.38
CA GLY A 124 -1.71 18.75 26.19
C GLY A 124 -2.97 18.37 25.42
N TYR A 125 -3.01 18.59 24.10
CA TYR A 125 -4.10 18.16 23.25
C TYR A 125 -4.11 16.64 23.09
N LYS A 126 -5.31 16.06 23.01
CA LYS A 126 -5.51 14.61 22.86
C LYS A 126 -6.42 14.33 21.69
N VAL A 127 -6.04 13.34 20.90
CA VAL A 127 -6.82 12.85 19.76
C VAL A 127 -7.00 11.35 19.91
N ILE A 128 -8.21 10.87 19.67
CA ILE A 128 -8.55 9.45 19.77
C ILE A 128 -9.02 8.97 18.39
N VAL A 129 -8.30 8.00 17.83
CA VAL A 129 -8.51 7.56 16.45
C VAL A 129 -8.49 6.04 16.35
N THR A 130 -8.98 5.51 15.24
CA THR A 130 -8.80 4.11 14.87
C THR A 130 -7.30 3.79 14.61
N PRO A 131 -6.83 2.55 14.80
CA PRO A 131 -5.43 2.17 14.61
C PRO A 131 -4.81 2.54 13.26
N GLU A 132 -5.62 2.49 12.19
CA GLU A 132 -5.21 2.79 10.81
C GLU A 132 -5.21 4.29 10.47
N HIS A 133 -5.56 5.17 11.42
CA HIS A 133 -5.66 6.60 11.14
C HIS A 133 -4.27 7.21 10.90
N PRO A 134 -4.06 7.96 9.80
CA PRO A 134 -2.76 8.49 9.43
C PRO A 134 -2.38 9.72 10.22
N PHE A 135 -1.11 9.81 10.60
CA PHE A 135 -0.47 10.99 11.16
C PHE A 135 0.69 11.41 10.28
N PHE A 136 0.77 12.71 10.03
CA PHE A 136 1.98 13.31 9.48
C PHE A 136 3.06 13.37 10.54
N VAL A 137 4.28 12.96 10.18
CA VAL A 137 5.44 12.97 11.07
C VAL A 137 6.66 13.55 10.39
N LEU A 138 7.46 14.30 11.15
CA LEU A 138 8.76 14.77 10.70
C LEU A 138 9.80 13.65 10.84
N THR A 139 10.49 13.36 9.74
CA THR A 139 11.60 12.41 9.68
C THR A 139 12.80 13.07 9.02
N LYS A 140 13.94 12.36 8.98
CA LYS A 140 15.14 12.80 8.23
C LYS A 140 14.88 12.97 6.72
N LYS A 141 13.84 12.31 6.19
CA LYS A 141 13.41 12.39 4.78
C LYS A 141 12.31 13.44 4.57
N GLY A 142 11.99 14.23 5.60
CA GLY A 142 10.94 15.25 5.58
C GLY A 142 9.62 14.72 6.15
N LEU A 143 8.51 15.24 5.62
CA LEU A 143 7.17 14.91 6.07
C LEU A 143 6.71 13.55 5.51
N GLU A 144 6.53 12.57 6.39
CA GLU A 144 6.01 11.23 6.07
C GLU A 144 4.64 11.01 6.73
N THR A 145 3.91 10.00 6.27
CA THR A 145 2.64 9.59 6.87
C THR A 145 2.79 8.22 7.51
N ILE A 146 2.40 8.09 8.78
CA ILE A 146 2.41 6.83 9.52
C ILE A 146 1.06 6.54 10.16
N GLU A 147 0.67 5.28 10.21
CA GLU A 147 -0.56 4.82 10.90
C GLU A 147 -0.46 5.05 12.41
N ALA A 148 -1.58 5.35 13.06
CA ALA A 148 -1.65 5.63 14.49
C ALA A 148 -1.04 4.51 15.34
N PHE A 149 -1.18 3.24 14.92
CA PHE A 149 -0.60 2.12 15.67
C PHE A 149 0.93 2.09 15.62
N ARG A 150 1.56 2.74 14.63
CA ARG A 150 3.01 2.85 14.49
C ARG A 150 3.59 4.08 15.17
N LEU A 151 2.75 5.02 15.62
CA LEU A 151 3.22 6.19 16.36
C LEU A 151 3.96 5.78 17.63
N GLN A 152 5.04 6.48 17.90
CA GLN A 152 5.82 6.35 19.14
C GLN A 152 5.93 7.72 19.83
N PRO A 153 6.04 7.75 21.17
CA PRO A 153 6.41 8.97 21.87
C PRO A 153 7.75 9.53 21.37
N GLY A 154 7.86 10.86 21.32
CA GLY A 154 9.05 11.58 20.84
C GLY A 154 9.04 11.95 19.35
N VAL A 155 8.07 11.44 18.58
CA VAL A 155 7.90 11.80 17.16
C VAL A 155 7.19 13.15 17.06
N PHE A 156 7.52 13.96 16.05
CA PHE A 156 6.94 15.29 15.85
C PHE A 156 5.86 15.28 14.79
N VAL A 157 4.67 15.78 15.13
CA VAL A 157 3.56 16.00 14.19
C VAL A 157 3.44 17.48 13.83
N PRO A 158 3.02 17.81 12.60
CA PRO A 158 2.89 19.19 12.18
C PRO A 158 1.75 19.91 12.91
N ALA A 159 1.98 21.18 13.18
CA ALA A 159 1.07 22.12 13.78
C ALA A 159 0.94 23.36 12.90
N ALA A 160 -0.23 23.98 12.94
CA ALA A 160 -0.53 25.18 12.17
C ALA A 160 0.42 26.32 12.56
N PRO A 161 0.88 27.16 11.60
CA PRO A 161 1.78 28.26 11.91
C PRO A 161 1.19 29.23 12.95
N GLY A 162 1.99 29.61 13.95
CA GLY A 162 1.60 30.49 15.05
C GLY A 162 1.02 29.77 16.27
N THR A 163 1.15 28.43 16.36
CA THR A 163 0.64 27.64 17.48
C THR A 163 1.56 27.75 18.71
N LYS A 164 0.98 27.90 19.90
CA LYS A 164 1.73 27.96 21.16
C LYS A 164 2.12 26.55 21.64
N GLY A 165 3.31 26.40 22.22
CA GLY A 165 3.77 25.13 22.81
C GLY A 165 4.58 24.24 21.87
N THR A 166 5.05 24.80 20.76
CA THR A 166 6.05 24.21 19.87
C THR A 166 7.37 24.02 20.60
N THR A 167 7.96 22.82 20.53
CA THR A 167 9.24 22.51 21.18
C THR A 167 10.39 22.73 20.21
N GLU A 168 11.48 23.40 20.57
CA GLU A 168 12.62 23.58 19.64
C GLU A 168 13.33 22.27 19.22
N LYS A 169 13.03 21.14 19.88
CA LYS A 169 13.64 19.83 19.61
C LYS A 169 13.42 19.28 18.19
N TYR A 170 12.38 19.71 17.47
CA TYR A 170 12.19 19.29 16.07
C TYR A 170 13.23 19.90 15.14
N PHE A 171 13.85 21.02 15.56
CA PHE A 171 14.67 21.86 14.68
C PHE A 171 15.92 21.12 14.22
N ASP A 172 16.53 20.28 15.08
CA ASP A 172 17.66 19.43 14.70
C ASP A 172 17.28 18.44 13.58
N LEU A 173 16.12 17.79 13.68
CA LEU A 173 15.59 16.88 12.65
C LEU A 173 15.25 17.62 11.35
N LEU A 174 14.70 18.83 11.47
CA LEU A 174 14.39 19.69 10.33
C LEU A 174 15.68 20.10 9.60
N LEU A 175 16.74 20.45 10.35
CA LEU A 175 18.04 20.81 9.78
C LEU A 175 18.72 19.63 9.11
N GLU A 176 18.67 18.43 9.69
CA GLU A 176 19.17 17.23 9.03
C GLU A 176 18.49 17.02 7.66
N TYR A 177 17.16 17.14 7.60
CA TYR A 177 16.40 17.05 6.35
C TYR A 177 16.80 18.13 5.34
N ILE A 178 16.86 19.40 5.78
CA ILE A 178 17.19 20.54 4.92
C ILE A 178 18.61 20.44 4.36
N ASN A 179 19.58 20.08 5.21
CA ASN A 179 20.98 19.94 4.81
C ASN A 179 21.21 18.78 3.85
N GLU A 180 20.33 17.77 3.85
CA GLU A 180 20.37 16.69 2.88
C GLU A 180 19.71 17.07 1.54
N GLU A 181 18.58 17.80 1.56
CA GLU A 181 17.79 18.06 0.35
C GLU A 181 18.20 19.31 -0.42
N LEU A 182 18.57 20.41 0.25
CA LEU A 182 18.93 21.67 -0.45
C LEU A 182 20.10 21.48 -1.43
N PRO A 183 21.20 20.78 -1.08
CA PRO A 183 22.30 20.49 -2.02
C PRO A 183 21.87 19.69 -3.24
N LYS A 184 20.94 18.73 -3.09
CA LYS A 184 20.40 17.92 -4.20
C LYS A 184 19.63 18.78 -5.21
N LEU A 185 19.02 19.87 -4.73
CA LEU A 185 18.27 20.80 -5.56
C LEU A 185 19.16 21.86 -6.24
N GLY A 186 20.44 21.96 -5.85
CA GLY A 186 21.37 22.99 -6.35
C GLY A 186 21.48 24.22 -5.44
N CYS A 187 20.87 24.18 -4.26
CA CYS A 187 21.02 25.18 -3.21
C CYS A 187 22.22 24.86 -2.31
N GLY A 188 22.92 25.88 -1.81
CA GLY A 188 23.95 25.69 -0.78
C GLY A 188 23.37 25.22 0.56
N VAL A 189 24.25 24.94 1.52
CA VAL A 189 23.86 24.70 2.91
C VAL A 189 23.85 26.05 3.64
N PRO A 190 22.78 26.42 4.36
CA PRO A 190 22.74 27.67 5.11
C PRO A 190 23.67 27.65 6.32
N ASP A 191 24.54 28.67 6.45
CA ASP A 191 25.53 28.79 7.54
C ASP A 191 24.91 29.30 8.88
N TRP A 192 23.68 29.83 8.87
CA TRP A 192 22.99 30.41 10.02
C TRP A 192 21.58 29.82 10.22
N VAL A 193 21.21 29.60 11.49
CA VAL A 193 20.24 28.57 11.85
C VAL A 193 19.05 29.12 12.65
N SER A 194 18.40 30.16 12.13
CA SER A 194 17.04 30.52 12.59
C SER A 194 16.02 30.09 11.55
N ARG A 195 14.80 29.75 11.98
CA ARG A 195 13.69 29.41 11.08
C ARG A 195 13.43 30.51 10.06
N GLU A 196 13.49 31.77 10.48
CA GLU A 196 13.35 32.95 9.60
C GLU A 196 14.50 33.04 8.58
N GLY A 197 15.73 32.74 9.00
CA GLY A 197 16.89 32.70 8.12
C GLY A 197 16.79 31.60 7.06
N LEU A 198 16.26 30.42 7.43
CA LEU A 198 16.00 29.32 6.50
C LEU A 198 14.94 29.70 5.46
N ILE A 199 13.86 30.36 5.86
CA ILE A 199 12.82 30.83 4.93
C ILE A 199 13.42 31.81 3.92
N LEU A 200 14.19 32.80 4.38
CA LEU A 200 14.86 33.76 3.49
C LEU A 200 15.86 33.10 2.54
N PHE A 201 16.58 32.08 3.00
CA PHE A 201 17.51 31.31 2.18
C PHE A 201 16.78 30.56 1.05
N ILE A 202 15.69 29.87 1.39
CA ILE A 202 14.87 29.14 0.41
C ILE A 202 14.24 30.12 -0.60
N ASP A 203 13.79 31.29 -0.15
CA ASP A 203 13.26 32.34 -1.03
C ASP A 203 14.32 32.89 -1.99
N SER A 204 15.55 33.09 -1.52
CA SER A 204 16.66 33.48 -2.39
C SER A 204 16.97 32.38 -3.41
N CYS A 205 16.94 31.11 -3.01
CA CYS A 205 17.07 29.98 -3.93
C CYS A 205 15.99 30.01 -5.01
N LEU A 206 14.72 30.16 -4.63
CA LEU A 206 13.59 30.21 -5.57
C LEU A 206 13.74 31.30 -6.64
N ILE A 207 14.32 32.46 -6.30
CA ILE A 207 14.54 33.58 -7.24
C ILE A 207 15.65 33.28 -8.26
N ASN A 208 16.62 32.42 -7.93
CA ASN A 208 17.82 32.19 -8.74
C ASN A 208 17.66 31.11 -9.83
N TYR A 209 16.51 30.43 -9.94
CA TYR A 209 16.27 29.40 -10.98
C TYR A 209 15.62 29.99 -12.25
N PRO A 210 16.25 29.85 -13.44
CA PRO A 210 15.69 30.32 -14.70
C PRO A 210 14.52 29.46 -15.22
N GLU A 211 13.57 30.11 -15.92
CA GLU A 211 12.19 29.68 -16.22
C GLU A 211 11.98 28.35 -17.00
N GLU A 212 13.01 27.64 -17.45
CA GLU A 212 12.86 26.47 -18.34
C GLU A 212 13.04 25.08 -17.68
N HIS A 213 13.52 24.98 -16.43
CA HIS A 213 13.61 23.71 -15.65
C HIS A 213 12.59 23.61 -14.50
N VAL A 214 11.60 24.49 -14.51
CA VAL A 214 11.00 25.05 -13.29
C VAL A 214 10.04 24.14 -12.53
N SER A 215 9.33 23.20 -13.14
CA SER A 215 8.19 22.61 -12.40
C SER A 215 8.56 21.67 -11.24
N LYS A 216 9.72 21.01 -11.27
CA LYS A 216 10.07 19.99 -10.26
C LYS A 216 10.89 20.54 -9.11
N VAL A 217 11.94 21.30 -9.39
CA VAL A 217 12.82 21.90 -8.35
C VAL A 217 12.06 22.97 -7.57
N GLU A 218 11.31 23.83 -8.25
CA GLU A 218 10.50 24.86 -7.60
C GLU A 218 9.43 24.23 -6.68
N LYS A 219 8.80 23.14 -7.13
CA LYS A 219 7.80 22.41 -6.34
C LYS A 219 8.40 21.81 -5.07
N GLU A 220 9.59 21.21 -5.15
CA GLU A 220 10.28 20.68 -3.95
C GLU A 220 10.77 21.81 -3.03
N LEU A 221 11.28 22.93 -3.55
CA LEU A 221 11.66 24.09 -2.72
C LEU A 221 10.45 24.70 -2.00
N ARG A 222 9.31 24.84 -2.68
CA ARG A 222 8.05 25.27 -2.05
C ARG A 222 7.57 24.28 -0.99
N ARG A 223 7.74 22.98 -1.22
CA ARG A 223 7.41 21.93 -0.23
C ARG A 223 8.31 22.04 1.01
N ILE A 224 9.63 22.21 0.83
CA ILE A 224 10.57 22.42 1.94
C ILE A 224 10.21 23.70 2.69
N LYS A 225 9.90 24.80 1.99
CA LYS A 225 9.44 26.06 2.60
C LYS A 225 8.18 25.85 3.45
N ALA A 226 7.20 25.11 2.95
CA ALA A 226 5.99 24.80 3.68
C ALA A 226 6.29 24.00 4.97
N ILE A 227 7.17 22.99 4.90
CA ILE A 227 7.61 22.21 6.08
C ILE A 227 8.32 23.10 7.11
N VAL A 228 9.20 24.01 6.67
CA VAL A 228 9.89 24.98 7.54
C VAL A 228 8.91 25.97 8.17
N ASN A 229 7.84 26.31 7.45
CA ASN A 229 6.81 27.23 7.93
C ASN A 229 5.84 26.58 8.92
N LEU A 230 5.86 25.25 9.11
CA LEU A 230 5.02 24.57 10.10
C LEU A 230 5.61 24.67 11.51
N ASP A 231 4.70 24.74 12.48
CA ASP A 231 5.02 24.45 13.87
C ASP A 231 4.98 22.93 14.10
N TRP A 232 5.46 22.47 15.25
CA TRP A 232 5.57 21.04 15.53
C TRP A 232 5.26 20.72 16.98
N HIS A 233 4.46 19.68 17.18
CA HIS A 233 4.18 19.13 18.49
C HIS A 233 4.76 17.73 18.65
N GLU A 234 5.45 17.51 19.77
CA GLU A 234 5.96 16.20 20.15
C GLU A 234 4.80 15.30 20.62
N VAL A 235 4.75 14.07 20.14
CA VAL A 235 3.88 13.02 20.70
C VAL A 235 4.40 12.64 22.09
N LYS A 236 3.65 12.93 23.14
CA LYS A 236 4.00 12.63 24.53
C LYS A 236 3.62 11.22 24.94
N SER A 237 2.44 10.77 24.54
CA SER A 237 1.95 9.43 24.88
C SER A 237 1.09 8.86 23.77
N VAL A 238 1.15 7.54 23.61
CA VAL A 238 0.32 6.75 22.70
C VAL A 238 -0.27 5.61 23.51
N ARG A 239 -1.57 5.68 23.80
CA ARG A 239 -2.28 4.67 24.59
C ARG A 239 -3.27 3.93 23.72
N ARG A 240 -3.09 2.62 23.63
CA ARG A 240 -4.03 1.72 22.96
C ARG A 240 -5.06 1.23 23.96
N PHE A 241 -6.32 1.23 23.56
CA PHE A 241 -7.38 0.70 24.38
C PHE A 241 -8.49 0.14 23.49
N ARG A 242 -9.36 -0.66 24.10
CA ARG A 242 -10.54 -1.22 23.47
C ARG A 242 -11.77 -0.66 24.18
N ASP A 243 -12.73 -0.20 23.41
CA ASP A 243 -14.02 0.28 23.90
C ASP A 243 -15.14 -0.23 22.99
N ASP A 244 -15.67 -1.40 23.35
CA ASP A 244 -16.78 -2.03 22.62
C ASP A 244 -18.14 -1.32 22.87
N SER A 245 -18.20 -0.33 23.78
CA SER A 245 -19.41 0.48 23.99
C SER A 245 -19.61 1.53 22.88
N VAL A 246 -18.54 1.87 22.17
CA VAL A 246 -18.56 2.84 21.08
C VAL A 246 -19.14 2.18 19.83
N LYS A 247 -20.40 2.48 19.55
CA LYS A 247 -21.06 1.98 18.35
C LYS A 247 -20.57 2.65 17.07
N TRP A 248 -20.28 3.95 17.14
CA TRP A 248 -20.04 4.80 15.98
C TRP A 248 -18.70 5.53 16.10
N VAL A 249 -18.00 5.60 14.98
CA VAL A 249 -16.79 6.40 14.74
C VAL A 249 -17.05 7.39 13.62
N TYR A 250 -16.46 8.57 13.71
CA TYR A 250 -16.85 9.76 12.97
C TYR A 250 -15.74 10.24 12.04
N ASP A 251 -16.14 10.84 10.92
CA ASP A 251 -15.23 11.40 9.93
C ASP A 251 -15.77 12.72 9.37
N LEU A 252 -14.87 13.66 9.10
CA LEU A 252 -15.19 15.04 8.69
C LEU A 252 -14.39 15.44 7.46
N THR A 253 -14.82 15.16 6.24
CA THR A 253 -14.04 15.50 5.04
C THR A 253 -13.96 17.00 4.76
N VAL A 254 -12.74 17.50 4.49
CA VAL A 254 -12.42 18.91 4.17
C VAL A 254 -11.77 18.98 2.79
N THR A 255 -12.33 19.78 1.89
CA THR A 255 -11.71 20.07 0.58
C THR A 255 -11.37 21.55 0.46
N PRO A 256 -10.23 21.93 -0.17
CA PRO A 256 -9.36 21.09 -1.00
C PRO A 256 -8.14 20.49 -0.27
N THR A 257 -7.88 20.91 0.96
CA THR A 257 -6.64 20.63 1.72
C THR A 257 -6.56 19.23 2.31
N ARG A 258 -7.70 18.56 2.53
CA ARG A 258 -7.78 17.20 3.11
C ARG A 258 -7.13 17.09 4.51
N VAL A 259 -7.00 18.22 5.20
CA VAL A 259 -6.55 18.29 6.59
C VAL A 259 -7.44 19.24 7.35
N PHE A 260 -7.51 19.09 8.66
CA PHE A 260 -8.08 20.11 9.53
C PHE A 260 -7.16 20.36 10.71
N VAL A 261 -7.26 21.55 11.28
CA VAL A 261 -6.47 22.00 12.42
C VAL A 261 -7.36 21.95 13.65
N SER A 262 -6.86 21.33 14.72
CA SER A 262 -7.55 21.33 16.00
C SER A 262 -6.56 21.50 17.14
N ASN A 263 -6.78 22.53 17.96
CA ASN A 263 -5.87 22.97 19.00
C ASN A 263 -4.43 23.12 18.47
N GLY A 264 -4.32 23.69 17.27
CA GLY A 264 -3.06 23.87 16.55
C GLY A 264 -2.45 22.62 15.91
N VAL A 265 -2.89 21.39 16.23
CA VAL A 265 -2.37 20.17 15.58
C VAL A 265 -3.04 19.97 14.23
N VAL A 266 -2.26 19.65 13.19
CA VAL A 266 -2.77 19.30 11.86
C VAL A 266 -3.12 17.82 11.83
N LEU A 267 -4.40 17.52 11.63
CA LEU A 267 -4.93 16.17 11.56
C LEU A 267 -5.26 15.80 10.11
N HIS A 268 -4.88 14.58 9.73
CA HIS A 268 -5.20 14.03 8.42
C HIS A 268 -6.67 13.58 8.39
N ASN A 269 -7.25 13.58 7.20
CA ASN A 269 -8.66 13.31 6.97
C ASN A 269 -8.87 12.34 5.81
N THR A 270 -9.98 11.61 5.81
CA THR A 270 -10.30 10.61 4.77
C THR A 270 -11.02 11.26 3.61
N VAL A 271 -10.75 10.79 2.39
CA VAL A 271 -11.24 11.42 1.16
C VAL A 271 -12.69 11.04 0.87
N SER A 272 -13.47 12.01 0.38
CA SER A 272 -14.76 11.82 -0.29
C SER A 272 -14.72 12.57 -1.60
N ILE A 273 -15.10 11.93 -2.71
CA ILE A 273 -15.17 12.60 -4.01
C ILE A 273 -16.27 13.67 -3.96
N ALA A 274 -15.90 14.92 -4.29
CA ALA A 274 -16.82 16.02 -4.54
C ALA A 274 -16.63 16.49 -6.00
N LYS A 275 -17.71 16.47 -6.80
CA LYS A 275 -17.73 17.07 -8.15
C LYS A 275 -19.02 17.89 -8.32
N ALA A 276 -18.87 19.11 -8.85
CA ALA A 276 -19.95 19.99 -9.32
C ALA A 276 -21.19 20.13 -8.40
N GLY A 277 -21.02 20.71 -7.20
CA GLY A 277 -22.14 21.12 -6.34
C GLY A 277 -22.93 19.97 -5.70
N ILE A 278 -22.59 18.72 -5.98
CA ILE A 278 -23.09 17.55 -5.26
C ILE A 278 -21.91 16.96 -4.47
N VAL A 279 -22.00 17.07 -3.14
CA VAL A 279 -21.08 16.39 -2.24
C VAL A 279 -21.77 15.14 -1.73
N ALA A 280 -21.37 13.99 -2.25
CA ALA A 280 -21.88 12.70 -1.81
C ALA A 280 -20.71 11.72 -1.72
N ARG A 281 -20.49 11.12 -0.54
CA ARG A 281 -19.79 9.84 -0.50
C ARG A 281 -20.75 8.82 -1.06
N LEU A 282 -20.46 8.45 -2.29
CA LEU A 282 -21.09 7.31 -2.89
C LEU A 282 -20.43 6.07 -2.29
N ASN A 283 -21.22 5.32 -1.53
CA ASN A 283 -20.78 4.12 -0.87
C ASN A 283 -20.30 3.13 -1.93
N ALA A 284 -19.11 2.59 -1.73
CA ALA A 284 -18.46 1.72 -2.69
C ALA A 284 -18.06 0.42 -2.00
N ARG A 285 -18.98 -0.16 -1.22
CA ARG A 285 -18.77 -1.45 -0.54
C ARG A 285 -18.87 -2.57 -1.54
N SER A 286 -17.92 -2.58 -2.46
CA SER A 286 -17.82 -3.54 -3.53
C SER A 286 -16.63 -4.44 -3.25
N THR A 287 -16.79 -5.73 -3.54
CA THR A 287 -15.63 -6.62 -3.64
C THR A 287 -14.95 -6.33 -4.97
N VAL A 288 -13.68 -5.92 -4.92
CA VAL A 288 -12.88 -5.67 -6.13
C VAL A 288 -12.26 -6.97 -6.59
N ILE A 289 -12.52 -7.33 -7.85
CA ILE A 289 -11.81 -8.40 -8.55
C ILE A 289 -11.10 -7.72 -9.71
N ALA A 290 -9.78 -7.84 -9.74
CA ALA A 290 -8.96 -7.18 -10.74
C ALA A 290 -8.14 -8.20 -11.53
N ALA A 291 -8.07 -8.01 -12.84
CA ALA A 291 -7.12 -8.67 -13.71
C ALA A 291 -6.11 -7.62 -14.21
N GLY A 292 -4.86 -8.02 -14.34
CA GLY A 292 -3.79 -7.15 -14.82
C GLY A 292 -2.75 -7.96 -15.57
N ASN A 293 -2.16 -7.35 -16.58
CA ASN A 293 -1.13 -7.98 -17.38
C ASN A 293 0.27 -7.71 -16.79
N PRO A 294 1.20 -8.66 -16.94
CA PRO A 294 2.60 -8.40 -16.62
C PRO A 294 3.17 -7.33 -17.54
N LYS A 295 4.07 -6.50 -17.02
CA LYS A 295 4.67 -5.34 -17.67
C LYS A 295 5.27 -5.63 -19.05
N TYR A 296 5.78 -6.84 -19.26
CA TYR A 296 6.43 -7.26 -20.50
C TYR A 296 5.55 -8.18 -21.37
N GLY A 297 4.24 -8.26 -21.09
CA GLY A 297 3.29 -9.14 -21.78
C GLY A 297 3.41 -10.62 -21.42
N ARG A 298 4.51 -11.04 -20.80
CA ARG A 298 4.69 -12.35 -20.17
C ARG A 298 5.29 -12.19 -18.78
N TYR A 299 4.97 -13.13 -17.91
CA TYR A 299 5.57 -13.20 -16.59
C TYR A 299 7.02 -13.70 -16.70
N MET A 300 7.97 -12.88 -16.26
CA MET A 300 9.40 -13.17 -16.26
C MET A 300 9.78 -13.81 -14.93
N GLU A 301 10.12 -15.11 -14.94
CA GLU A 301 10.46 -15.87 -13.71
C GLU A 301 11.77 -15.43 -13.07
N ASP A 302 12.64 -14.77 -13.84
CA ASP A 302 13.92 -14.19 -13.41
C ASP A 302 13.77 -12.85 -12.68
N LYS A 303 12.57 -12.25 -12.67
CA LYS A 303 12.29 -10.93 -12.08
C LYS A 303 11.35 -11.00 -10.89
N LEU A 304 11.40 -9.99 -10.04
CA LEU A 304 10.49 -9.86 -8.90
C LEU A 304 9.05 -9.61 -9.35
N ILE A 305 8.09 -9.96 -8.50
CA ILE A 305 6.66 -9.72 -8.76
C ILE A 305 6.38 -8.21 -8.90
N THR A 306 6.99 -7.38 -8.06
CA THR A 306 6.88 -5.92 -8.11
C THR A 306 7.46 -5.31 -9.39
N GLU A 307 8.38 -6.01 -10.06
CA GLU A 307 8.96 -5.62 -11.35
C GLU A 307 8.16 -6.17 -12.53
N ASN A 308 7.54 -7.34 -12.33
CA ASN A 308 6.63 -7.97 -13.28
C ASN A 308 5.29 -7.23 -13.37
N ILE A 309 4.83 -6.58 -12.29
CA ILE A 309 3.53 -5.92 -12.24
C ILE A 309 3.70 -4.40 -12.25
N ASN A 310 2.96 -3.69 -13.11
CA ASN A 310 2.97 -2.23 -13.17
C ASN A 310 2.06 -1.57 -12.10
N LEU A 311 2.10 -2.07 -10.87
CA LEU A 311 1.30 -1.57 -9.73
C LEU A 311 2.22 -1.27 -8.54
N PRO A 312 2.02 -0.13 -7.84
CA PRO A 312 2.76 0.16 -6.62
C PRO A 312 2.41 -0.85 -5.51
N VAL A 313 3.39 -1.13 -4.65
CA VAL A 313 3.26 -2.06 -3.51
C VAL A 313 2.11 -1.69 -2.57
N THR A 314 1.75 -0.40 -2.53
CA THR A 314 0.62 0.11 -1.76
C THR A 314 -0.74 -0.44 -2.24
N ILE A 315 -0.91 -0.72 -3.54
CA ILE A 315 -2.14 -1.36 -4.06
C ILE A 315 -2.09 -2.86 -3.80
N LEU A 316 -0.93 -3.47 -4.08
CA LEU A 316 -0.75 -4.91 -3.92
C LEU A 316 -1.01 -5.34 -2.47
N SER A 317 -0.55 -4.57 -1.48
CA SER A 317 -0.82 -4.84 -0.07
C SER A 317 -2.29 -4.68 0.36
N ARG A 318 -3.12 -4.05 -0.48
CA ARG A 318 -4.55 -3.84 -0.22
C ARG A 318 -5.44 -4.99 -0.72
N PHE A 319 -4.92 -5.85 -1.60
CA PHE A 319 -5.61 -7.07 -2.00
C PHE A 319 -5.40 -8.17 -0.94
N ASP A 320 -6.49 -8.85 -0.59
CA ASP A 320 -6.44 -9.98 0.35
C ASP A 320 -5.72 -11.19 -0.27
N LEU A 321 -5.90 -11.42 -1.58
CA LEU A 321 -5.28 -12.52 -2.33
C LEU A 321 -4.88 -12.01 -3.72
N ILE A 322 -3.70 -12.44 -4.20
CA ILE A 322 -3.22 -12.16 -5.57
C ILE A 322 -2.69 -13.46 -6.15
N TYR A 323 -3.29 -13.96 -7.22
CA TYR A 323 -2.82 -15.18 -7.87
C TYR A 323 -2.14 -14.87 -9.20
N ILE A 324 -0.98 -15.50 -9.42
CA ILE A 324 -0.23 -15.36 -10.67
C ILE A 324 -0.60 -16.53 -11.56
N LEU A 325 -1.36 -16.24 -12.61
CA LEU A 325 -1.70 -17.22 -13.64
C LEU A 325 -0.58 -17.28 -14.67
N LYS A 326 0.13 -18.40 -14.73
CA LYS A 326 1.19 -18.66 -15.71
C LYS A 326 0.67 -19.57 -16.81
N ASP A 327 0.78 -19.12 -18.05
CA ASP A 327 0.55 -19.96 -19.22
C ASP A 327 1.76 -20.88 -19.44
N LYS A 328 1.62 -22.16 -19.10
CA LYS A 328 2.64 -23.19 -19.30
C LYS A 328 2.13 -24.16 -20.37
N PRO A 329 2.64 -24.10 -21.61
CA PRO A 329 2.16 -24.96 -22.69
C PRO A 329 2.42 -26.43 -22.33
N SER A 330 1.36 -27.23 -22.38
CA SER A 330 1.39 -28.65 -22.05
C SER A 330 0.55 -29.39 -23.07
N PRO A 331 1.15 -30.20 -23.98
CA PRO A 331 0.42 -30.88 -25.04
C PRO A 331 -0.76 -31.72 -24.54
N GLU A 332 -0.65 -32.27 -23.34
CA GLU A 332 -1.69 -33.10 -22.70
C GLU A 332 -2.86 -32.25 -22.20
N VAL A 333 -2.59 -31.18 -21.45
CA VAL A 333 -3.63 -30.29 -20.90
C VAL A 333 -4.27 -29.46 -22.03
N ASP A 334 -3.45 -28.96 -22.95
CA ASP A 334 -3.90 -28.17 -24.11
C ASP A 334 -4.75 -29.04 -25.04
N GLY A 335 -4.39 -30.31 -25.21
CA GLY A 335 -5.18 -31.28 -25.97
C GLY A 335 -6.55 -31.53 -25.35
N GLN A 336 -6.61 -31.76 -24.03
CA GLN A 336 -7.87 -31.93 -23.29
C GLN A 336 -8.73 -30.66 -23.34
N PHE A 337 -8.11 -29.49 -23.20
CA PHE A 337 -8.79 -28.20 -23.29
C PHE A 337 -9.37 -27.97 -24.68
N ALA A 338 -8.59 -28.21 -25.74
CA ALA A 338 -9.03 -28.10 -27.12
C ALA A 338 -10.18 -29.06 -27.43
N GLU A 339 -10.09 -30.32 -27.00
CA GLU A 339 -11.16 -31.29 -27.16
C GLU A 339 -12.44 -30.86 -26.43
N HIS A 340 -12.33 -30.36 -25.20
CA HIS A 340 -13.46 -29.83 -24.46
C HIS A 340 -14.13 -28.63 -25.16
N VAL A 341 -13.34 -27.65 -25.61
CA VAL A 341 -13.84 -26.45 -26.31
C VAL A 341 -14.54 -26.82 -27.62
N LEU A 342 -13.98 -27.75 -28.39
CA LEU A 342 -14.59 -28.24 -29.63
C LEU A 342 -15.90 -28.99 -29.35
N ASN A 343 -15.92 -29.83 -28.32
CA ASN A 343 -17.12 -30.57 -27.92
C ASN A 343 -18.27 -29.66 -27.46
N VAL A 344 -17.97 -28.58 -26.73
CA VAL A 344 -18.96 -27.56 -26.30
C VAL A 344 -19.56 -26.83 -27.52
N HIS A 345 -18.75 -26.54 -28.55
CA HIS A 345 -19.23 -25.90 -29.78
C HIS A 345 -20.08 -26.82 -30.65
N ILE A 346 -19.82 -28.14 -30.64
CA ILE A 346 -20.58 -29.13 -31.41
C ILE A 346 -21.90 -29.50 -30.70
N ARG A 347 -21.92 -29.53 -29.36
CA ARG A 347 -23.08 -29.95 -28.55
C ARG A 347 -23.53 -28.88 -27.57
N THR A 348 -24.01 -27.76 -28.12
CA THR A 348 -24.43 -26.57 -27.34
C THR A 348 -25.55 -26.86 -26.33
N GLU A 349 -26.28 -27.97 -26.47
CA GLU A 349 -27.42 -28.33 -25.60
C GLU A 349 -27.08 -29.27 -24.42
N ASP A 350 -25.87 -29.86 -24.37
CA ASP A 350 -25.54 -30.93 -23.41
C ASP A 350 -24.72 -30.50 -22.18
N VAL A 351 -24.20 -29.27 -22.15
CA VAL A 351 -23.42 -28.78 -20.98
C VAL A 351 -24.36 -28.11 -19.99
N LYS A 352 -25.19 -28.91 -19.30
CA LYS A 352 -25.96 -28.42 -18.16
C LYS A 352 -25.06 -28.45 -16.91
N PRO A 353 -24.89 -27.32 -16.20
CA PRO A 353 -24.12 -27.33 -14.95
C PRO A 353 -24.79 -28.26 -13.94
N GLU A 354 -23.99 -28.96 -13.12
CA GLU A 354 -24.50 -29.86 -12.07
C GLU A 354 -25.48 -29.14 -11.12
N ILE A 355 -25.23 -27.85 -10.88
CA ILE A 355 -26.09 -26.99 -10.09
C ILE A 355 -26.85 -26.04 -11.02
N PRO A 356 -28.19 -26.09 -11.05
CA PRO A 356 -28.99 -25.13 -11.79
C PRO A 356 -28.71 -23.69 -11.34
N LEU A 357 -28.52 -22.79 -12.31
CA LEU A 357 -28.20 -21.37 -12.05
C LEU A 357 -29.20 -20.68 -11.11
N ASP A 358 -30.49 -20.99 -11.23
CA ASP A 358 -31.53 -20.41 -10.37
C ASP A 358 -31.42 -20.89 -8.92
N LEU A 359 -31.04 -22.15 -8.71
CA LEU A 359 -30.79 -22.70 -7.38
C LEU A 359 -29.56 -22.03 -6.76
N LEU A 360 -28.47 -21.92 -7.52
CA LEU A 360 -27.24 -21.28 -7.06
C LEU A 360 -27.47 -19.81 -6.68
N LYS A 361 -28.22 -19.05 -7.51
CA LYS A 361 -28.59 -17.66 -7.20
C LYS A 361 -29.40 -17.54 -5.91
N LYS A 362 -30.40 -18.41 -5.73
CA LYS A 362 -31.22 -18.46 -4.50
C LYS A 362 -30.36 -18.83 -3.29
N TYR A 363 -29.46 -19.79 -3.44
CA TYR A 363 -28.54 -20.25 -2.39
C TYR A 363 -27.62 -19.12 -1.92
N ILE A 364 -26.95 -18.43 -2.85
CA ILE A 364 -26.07 -17.29 -2.52
C ILE A 364 -26.87 -16.17 -1.84
N SER A 365 -28.07 -15.86 -2.35
CA SER A 365 -28.93 -14.82 -1.75
C SER A 365 -29.35 -15.19 -0.32
N TYR A 366 -29.69 -16.45 -0.08
CA TYR A 366 -30.05 -16.96 1.25
C TYR A 366 -28.85 -16.91 2.21
N ALA A 367 -27.68 -17.40 1.78
CA ALA A 367 -26.45 -17.39 2.57
C ALA A 367 -26.05 -15.97 2.99
N ARG A 368 -26.08 -15.01 2.06
CA ARG A 368 -25.75 -13.60 2.32
C ARG A 368 -26.70 -12.93 3.33
N LYS A 369 -27.99 -13.26 3.29
CA LYS A 369 -29.02 -12.63 4.14
C LYS A 369 -29.09 -13.22 5.55
N ASN A 370 -28.94 -14.54 5.68
CA ASN A 370 -29.31 -15.26 6.90
C ASN A 370 -28.12 -15.79 7.71
N ILE A 371 -26.92 -15.85 7.13
CA ILE A 371 -25.77 -16.51 7.76
C ILE A 371 -24.68 -15.48 8.06
N ARG A 372 -24.28 -15.38 9.32
CA ARG A 372 -23.17 -14.55 9.80
C ARG A 372 -22.29 -15.41 10.73
N PRO A 373 -21.34 -16.18 10.17
CA PRO A 373 -20.58 -17.14 10.95
C PRO A 373 -19.74 -16.46 12.03
N ILE A 374 -19.64 -17.08 13.20
CA ILE A 374 -18.78 -16.62 14.30
C ILE A 374 -17.60 -17.59 14.42
N ILE A 375 -16.38 -17.07 14.48
CA ILE A 375 -15.18 -17.89 14.64
C ILE A 375 -15.17 -18.57 16.02
N THR A 376 -14.95 -19.88 16.02
CA THR A 376 -14.78 -20.69 17.24
C THR A 376 -13.40 -20.47 17.87
N ASP A 377 -13.27 -20.67 19.19
CA ASP A 377 -11.99 -20.49 19.88
C ASP A 377 -10.86 -21.35 19.30
N LYS A 378 -11.17 -22.58 18.88
CA LYS A 378 -10.21 -23.48 18.26
C LYS A 378 -9.73 -22.98 16.89
N ALA A 379 -10.65 -22.47 16.06
CA ALA A 379 -10.30 -21.84 14.78
C ALA A 379 -9.47 -20.57 14.98
N LYS A 380 -9.81 -19.77 16.00
CA LYS A 380 -9.05 -18.58 16.38
C LYS A 380 -7.60 -18.90 16.75
N ASP A 381 -7.38 -19.95 17.55
CA ASP A 381 -6.03 -20.38 17.92
C ASP A 381 -5.22 -20.88 16.72
N MET A 382 -5.87 -21.58 15.79
CA MET A 382 -5.24 -22.03 14.54
C MET A 382 -4.82 -20.86 13.65
N LEU A 383 -5.72 -19.90 13.40
CA LEU A 383 -5.43 -18.69 12.61
C LEU A 383 -4.34 -17.83 13.26
N LYS A 384 -4.38 -17.67 14.58
CA LYS A 384 -3.35 -16.96 15.34
C LYS A 384 -1.98 -17.62 15.20
N SER A 385 -1.93 -18.95 15.33
CA SER A 385 -0.67 -19.71 15.22
C SER A 385 -0.05 -19.54 13.84
N PHE A 386 -0.86 -19.69 12.79
CA PHE A 386 -0.42 -19.50 11.41
C PHE A 386 0.03 -18.06 11.13
N TYR A 387 -0.68 -17.04 11.63
CA TYR A 387 -0.27 -15.64 11.46
C TYR A 387 1.09 -15.34 12.11
N VAL A 388 1.36 -15.89 13.29
CA VAL A 388 2.65 -15.75 13.97
C VAL A 388 3.76 -16.46 13.20
N GLU A 389 3.49 -17.66 12.68
CA GLU A 389 4.41 -18.41 11.82
C GLU A 389 4.75 -17.61 10.55
N MET A 390 3.73 -17.12 9.86
CA MET A 390 3.86 -16.22 8.71
C MET A 390 4.76 -15.03 9.04
N ARG A 391 4.50 -14.31 10.14
CA ARG A 391 5.30 -13.13 10.55
C ARG A 391 6.77 -13.45 10.75
N LYS A 392 7.11 -14.62 11.29
CA LYS A 392 8.50 -15.07 11.44
C LYS A 392 9.16 -15.31 10.08
N LEU A 393 8.49 -16.05 9.20
CA LEU A 393 8.96 -16.33 7.84
C LEU A 393 9.20 -15.03 7.05
N GLY A 394 8.30 -14.05 7.16
CA GLY A 394 8.45 -12.76 6.48
C GLY A 394 9.62 -11.91 6.99
N SER A 395 9.99 -12.03 8.27
CA SER A 395 11.18 -11.36 8.82
C SER A 395 12.49 -12.01 8.37
N GLU A 396 12.50 -13.32 8.14
CA GLU A 396 13.68 -14.08 7.70
C GLU A 396 13.90 -13.98 6.18
N ALA A 397 12.81 -13.85 5.40
CA ALA A 397 12.83 -13.72 3.94
C ALA A 397 13.18 -12.30 3.42
N GLY A 398 13.81 -11.43 4.23
CA GLY A 398 14.30 -10.13 3.77
C GLY A 398 13.22 -9.13 3.32
N GLY A 399 11.96 -9.30 3.74
CA GLY A 399 10.91 -8.29 3.55
C GLY A 399 10.29 -8.19 2.16
N ILE A 400 10.41 -9.22 1.31
CA ILE A 400 9.82 -9.24 -0.05
C ILE A 400 8.28 -9.11 -0.01
N VAL A 401 7.64 -9.61 1.05
CA VAL A 401 6.23 -9.34 1.37
C VAL A 401 6.12 -8.96 2.85
N ALA A 402 5.79 -7.70 3.12
CA ALA A 402 5.53 -7.25 4.49
C ALA A 402 4.22 -7.88 4.98
N ILE A 403 4.31 -8.84 5.90
CA ILE A 403 3.13 -9.45 6.53
C ILE A 403 2.56 -8.46 7.54
N THR A 404 1.43 -7.86 7.17
CA THR A 404 0.70 -6.85 7.94
C THR A 404 -0.45 -7.48 8.74
N PRO A 405 -0.96 -6.81 9.79
CA PRO A 405 -2.19 -7.22 10.48
C PRO A 405 -3.39 -7.43 9.54
N ARG A 406 -3.44 -6.72 8.40
CA ARG A 406 -4.47 -6.90 7.35
C ARG A 406 -4.57 -8.33 6.83
N GLN A 407 -3.46 -9.07 6.78
CA GLN A 407 -3.46 -10.47 6.35
C GLN A 407 -4.19 -11.38 7.34
N LEU A 408 -4.20 -11.04 8.64
CA LEU A 408 -5.00 -11.74 9.63
C LEU A 408 -6.50 -11.46 9.43
N GLU A 409 -6.87 -10.22 9.11
CA GLU A 409 -8.26 -9.91 8.75
C GLU A 409 -8.71 -10.66 7.49
N ALA A 410 -7.85 -10.74 6.47
CA ALA A 410 -8.12 -11.52 5.27
C ALA A 410 -8.38 -13.00 5.59
N LEU A 411 -7.54 -13.61 6.44
CA LEU A 411 -7.74 -14.98 6.91
C LEU A 411 -9.08 -15.18 7.63
N ILE A 412 -9.46 -14.23 8.50
CA ILE A 412 -10.75 -14.22 9.19
C ILE A 412 -11.90 -14.16 8.18
N ARG A 413 -11.84 -13.22 7.23
CA ARG A 413 -12.85 -13.06 6.18
C ARG A 413 -12.98 -14.31 5.30
N LEU A 414 -11.87 -14.95 4.94
CA LEU A 414 -11.85 -16.19 4.15
C LEU A 414 -12.48 -17.36 4.93
N ALA A 415 -12.13 -17.53 6.20
CA ALA A 415 -12.70 -18.59 7.04
C ALA A 415 -14.22 -18.40 7.24
N GLU A 416 -14.66 -17.17 7.51
CA GLU A 416 -16.09 -16.84 7.59
C GLU A 416 -16.80 -17.01 6.25
N ALA A 417 -16.17 -16.67 5.12
CA ALA A 417 -16.73 -16.87 3.80
C ALA A 417 -16.92 -18.36 3.49
N HIS A 418 -15.93 -19.20 3.82
CA HIS A 418 -16.00 -20.65 3.65
C HIS A 418 -17.14 -21.25 4.50
N ALA A 419 -17.22 -20.88 5.78
CA ALA A 419 -18.30 -21.31 6.67
C ALA A 419 -19.69 -20.85 6.15
N LYS A 420 -19.78 -19.62 5.64
CA LYS A 420 -21.01 -19.05 5.07
C LYS A 420 -21.46 -19.78 3.80
N MET A 421 -20.52 -20.20 2.94
CA MET A 421 -20.81 -21.00 1.75
C MET A 421 -21.42 -22.37 2.12
N ALA A 422 -21.07 -22.92 3.28
CA ALA A 422 -21.65 -24.14 3.83
C ALA A 422 -22.89 -23.89 4.73
N LEU A 423 -23.39 -22.65 4.82
CA LEU A 423 -24.49 -22.23 5.69
C LEU A 423 -24.25 -22.49 7.20
N LYS A 424 -22.98 -22.61 7.62
CA LYS A 424 -22.59 -22.80 9.02
C LYS A 424 -22.74 -21.49 9.80
N GLN A 425 -23.27 -21.55 11.02
CA GLN A 425 -23.33 -20.39 11.94
C GLN A 425 -22.02 -20.15 12.71
N TYR A 426 -21.12 -21.12 12.68
CA TYR A 426 -19.82 -21.06 13.34
C TYR A 426 -18.73 -21.47 12.36
N ALA A 427 -17.65 -20.68 12.31
CA ALA A 427 -16.46 -21.03 11.55
C ALA A 427 -15.55 -21.91 12.42
N THR A 428 -15.37 -23.14 11.95
CA THR A 428 -14.67 -24.23 12.64
C THR A 428 -13.20 -24.33 12.20
N GLU A 429 -12.46 -25.25 12.81
CA GLU A 429 -11.07 -25.55 12.45
C GLU A 429 -10.92 -25.92 10.96
N GLU A 430 -11.90 -26.61 10.38
CA GLU A 430 -11.92 -26.96 8.95
C GLU A 430 -11.96 -25.70 8.07
N ASP A 431 -12.78 -24.73 8.43
CA ASP A 431 -12.94 -23.49 7.67
C ASP A 431 -11.69 -22.61 7.78
N ALA A 432 -11.03 -22.61 8.95
CA ALA A 432 -9.74 -21.98 9.15
C ALA A 432 -8.63 -22.68 8.34
N ALA A 433 -8.62 -24.01 8.30
CA ALA A 433 -7.64 -24.77 7.53
C ALA A 433 -7.73 -24.48 6.02
N GLU A 434 -8.95 -24.36 5.46
CA GLU A 434 -9.13 -23.99 4.06
C GLU A 434 -8.69 -22.54 3.77
N ALA A 435 -8.99 -21.61 4.67
CA ALA A 435 -8.48 -20.24 4.55
C ALA A 435 -6.94 -20.19 4.57
N ILE A 436 -6.31 -20.97 5.46
CA ILE A 436 -4.86 -21.12 5.53
C ILE A 436 -4.30 -21.73 4.25
N ARG A 437 -4.95 -22.76 3.68
CA ARG A 437 -4.53 -23.40 2.42
C ARG A 437 -4.49 -22.39 1.27
N LEU A 438 -5.53 -21.58 1.12
CA LEU A 438 -5.59 -20.53 0.09
C LEU A 438 -4.49 -19.47 0.27
N MET A 439 -4.25 -19.07 1.52
CA MET A 439 -3.21 -18.12 1.87
C MET A 439 -1.81 -18.70 1.65
N ARG A 440 -1.58 -19.98 1.95
CA ARG A 440 -0.31 -20.66 1.67
C ARG A 440 -0.02 -20.74 0.18
N GLU A 441 -1.00 -21.10 -0.64
CA GLU A 441 -0.84 -21.13 -2.09
C GLU A 441 -0.47 -19.74 -2.64
N TYR A 442 -1.15 -18.71 -2.12
CA TYR A 442 -0.77 -17.32 -2.39
C TYR A 442 0.69 -17.06 -2.00
N LEU A 443 1.11 -17.35 -0.77
CA LEU A 443 2.48 -17.11 -0.31
C LEU A 443 3.54 -17.94 -1.08
N TYR A 444 3.19 -19.16 -1.49
CA TYR A 444 4.06 -20.06 -2.24
C TYR A 444 4.39 -19.49 -3.61
N GLN A 445 3.39 -18.94 -4.32
CA GLN A 445 3.61 -18.23 -5.59
C GLN A 445 4.50 -16.98 -5.42
N PHE A 446 4.62 -16.47 -4.19
CA PHE A 446 5.46 -15.35 -3.80
C PHE A 446 6.80 -15.79 -3.20
N GLY A 447 7.13 -17.09 -3.25
CA GLY A 447 8.44 -17.64 -2.87
C GLY A 447 8.57 -18.11 -1.42
N VAL A 448 7.47 -18.26 -0.67
CA VAL A 448 7.49 -18.78 0.72
C VAL A 448 7.15 -20.27 0.73
N THR A 449 8.14 -21.13 1.00
CA THR A 449 7.96 -22.59 1.03
C THR A 449 7.61 -23.11 2.44
N GLU A 450 6.93 -24.27 2.52
CA GLU A 450 6.40 -24.88 3.77
C GLU A 450 7.48 -25.40 4.75
N GLY A 451 8.77 -25.16 4.51
CA GLY A 451 9.87 -25.87 5.19
C GLY A 451 10.73 -25.06 6.17
N GLY A 452 10.48 -23.77 6.39
CA GLY A 452 11.27 -22.95 7.32
C GLY A 452 12.76 -22.77 6.95
N VAL A 453 13.16 -23.21 5.75
CA VAL A 453 14.37 -22.75 5.10
C VAL A 453 13.88 -21.88 3.95
N PRO A 454 14.02 -20.55 4.03
CA PRO A 454 13.74 -19.73 2.87
C PRO A 454 14.72 -20.17 1.79
N ASP A 455 14.20 -20.74 0.71
CA ASP A 455 14.93 -20.81 -0.54
C ASP A 455 15.03 -19.38 -1.06
N ILE A 456 15.97 -18.63 -0.47
CA ILE A 456 16.47 -17.36 -0.98
C ILE A 456 16.96 -17.53 -2.44
N ASP A 457 17.14 -18.77 -2.88
CA ASP A 457 17.63 -19.20 -4.18
C ASP A 457 16.67 -18.97 -5.38
N ILE A 458 15.42 -18.54 -5.17
CA ILE A 458 14.52 -18.16 -6.30
C ILE A 458 14.50 -16.65 -6.57
N ILE A 459 14.92 -15.80 -5.62
CA ILE A 459 14.46 -14.40 -5.58
C ILE A 459 15.52 -13.37 -6.04
N THR A 460 16.62 -13.76 -6.68
CA THR A 460 17.55 -12.73 -7.21
C THR A 460 18.28 -13.05 -8.52
N ALA A 461 18.30 -14.29 -9.02
CA ALA A 461 18.97 -14.58 -10.31
C ALA A 461 18.67 -15.97 -10.90
N GLY A 462 17.47 -16.56 -10.71
CA GLY A 462 17.08 -17.81 -11.40
C GLY A 462 18.09 -18.99 -11.41
N LYS A 463 19.05 -19.07 -10.49
CA LYS A 463 20.13 -20.06 -10.50
C LYS A 463 20.55 -20.48 -9.09
N PRO A 464 20.81 -21.79 -8.86
CA PRO A 464 21.32 -22.30 -7.58
C PRO A 464 22.59 -21.56 -7.13
N LYS A 465 22.74 -21.29 -5.82
CA LYS A 465 23.92 -20.61 -5.25
C LYS A 465 25.26 -21.22 -5.70
N SER A 466 25.34 -22.55 -5.75
CA SER A 466 26.53 -23.25 -6.26
C SER A 466 26.87 -22.92 -7.72
N ILE A 467 25.87 -22.69 -8.57
CA ILE A 467 26.06 -22.33 -9.98
C ILE A 467 26.41 -20.84 -10.11
N ARG A 468 25.80 -19.97 -9.30
CA ARG A 468 26.09 -18.53 -9.28
C ARG A 468 27.52 -18.24 -8.81
N ASP A 469 27.97 -18.87 -7.73
CA ASP A 469 29.34 -18.72 -7.23
C ASP A 469 30.37 -19.20 -8.27
N LYS A 470 30.06 -20.29 -9.00
CA LYS A 470 30.87 -20.79 -10.12
C LYS A 470 30.90 -19.79 -11.29
N MET A 471 29.77 -19.13 -11.61
CA MET A 471 29.69 -18.12 -12.67
C MET A 471 30.48 -16.85 -12.32
N LEU A 472 30.32 -16.31 -11.10
CA LEU A 472 31.08 -15.16 -10.63
C LEU A 472 32.58 -15.44 -10.65
N LEU A 473 32.98 -16.65 -10.23
CA LEU A 473 34.38 -17.07 -10.28
C LEU A 473 34.93 -17.13 -11.72
N ILE A 474 34.13 -17.60 -12.67
CA ILE A 474 34.49 -17.61 -14.09
C ILE A 474 34.61 -16.17 -14.62
N GLU A 475 33.72 -15.25 -14.24
CA GLU A 475 33.82 -13.84 -14.60
C GLU A 475 35.08 -13.18 -14.04
N GLU A 476 35.39 -13.40 -12.76
CA GLU A 476 36.61 -12.90 -12.13
C GLU A 476 37.86 -13.40 -12.84
N ILE A 477 37.91 -14.70 -13.17
CA ILE A 477 39.04 -15.30 -13.90
C ILE A 477 39.19 -14.68 -15.29
N ILE A 478 38.08 -14.44 -15.99
CA ILE A 478 38.09 -13.79 -17.32
C ILE A 478 38.59 -12.35 -17.19
N GLU A 479 38.13 -11.58 -16.19
CA GLU A 479 38.60 -10.22 -15.95
C GLU A 479 40.08 -10.16 -15.55
N GLU A 480 40.55 -11.07 -14.70
CA GLU A 480 41.96 -11.19 -14.33
C GLU A 480 42.82 -11.49 -15.57
N LEU A 481 42.42 -12.46 -16.40
CA LEU A 481 43.17 -12.82 -17.60
C LEU A 481 43.21 -11.68 -18.62
N VAL A 482 42.10 -10.94 -18.79
CA VAL A 482 42.05 -9.76 -19.68
C VAL A 482 42.88 -8.59 -19.13
N LYS A 483 43.04 -8.45 -17.81
CA LYS A 483 43.90 -7.43 -17.19
C LYS A 483 45.38 -7.81 -17.21
N GLU A 484 45.71 -9.09 -17.03
CA GLU A 484 47.10 -9.60 -16.96
C GLU A 484 47.74 -9.78 -18.33
N THR A 485 46.95 -10.00 -19.39
CA THR A 485 47.45 -10.13 -20.75
C THR A 485 47.05 -8.95 -21.62
N THR A 486 47.87 -8.63 -22.63
CA THR A 486 47.59 -7.58 -23.63
C THR A 486 46.43 -7.93 -24.59
N TYR A 487 45.64 -8.96 -24.27
CA TYR A 487 44.60 -9.51 -25.13
C TYR A 487 43.21 -8.99 -24.70
N GLU A 488 42.38 -8.62 -25.69
CA GLU A 488 41.00 -8.14 -25.47
C GLU A 488 40.02 -9.22 -24.98
N CYS A 489 40.44 -10.49 -24.88
CA CYS A 489 39.59 -11.61 -24.49
C CYS A 489 40.40 -12.73 -23.83
N ALA A 490 39.76 -13.53 -22.99
CA ALA A 490 40.35 -14.66 -22.29
C ALA A 490 40.14 -15.98 -23.06
N PRO A 491 41.20 -16.72 -23.43
CA PRO A 491 41.07 -18.03 -24.09
C PRO A 491 40.46 -19.10 -23.17
N ILE A 492 39.52 -19.89 -23.68
CA ILE A 492 38.80 -20.93 -22.90
C ILE A 492 39.73 -21.92 -22.20
N ARG A 493 40.88 -22.24 -22.80
CA ARG A 493 41.88 -23.15 -22.20
C ARG A 493 42.47 -22.58 -20.90
N GLN A 494 42.80 -21.29 -20.88
CA GLN A 494 43.37 -20.63 -19.71
C GLN A 494 42.32 -20.40 -18.62
N VAL A 495 41.10 -20.03 -19.02
CA VAL A 495 39.96 -19.92 -18.10
C VAL A 495 39.68 -21.26 -17.43
N ALA A 496 39.68 -22.35 -18.20
CA ALA A 496 39.47 -23.70 -17.68
C ALA A 496 40.59 -24.17 -16.75
N GLU A 497 41.86 -23.85 -17.04
CA GLU A 497 42.99 -24.17 -16.16
C GLU A 497 42.91 -23.43 -14.82
N LYS A 498 42.66 -22.11 -14.82
CA LYS A 498 42.49 -21.32 -13.58
C LYS A 498 41.24 -21.75 -12.80
N ALA A 499 40.13 -22.05 -13.47
CA ALA A 499 38.91 -22.52 -12.82
C ALA A 499 39.08 -23.91 -12.20
N LYS A 500 39.84 -24.80 -12.85
CA LYS A 500 40.20 -26.12 -12.29
C LYS A 500 41.07 -26.00 -11.05
N GLN A 501 42.03 -25.07 -11.02
CA GLN A 501 42.85 -24.80 -9.83
C GLN A 501 42.02 -24.29 -8.64
N LYS A 502 40.90 -23.61 -8.90
CA LYS A 502 39.94 -23.15 -7.89
C LYS A 502 38.83 -24.17 -7.56
N GLY A 503 38.94 -25.41 -8.04
CA GLY A 503 38.09 -26.54 -7.61
C GLY A 503 36.86 -26.85 -8.48
N LEU A 504 36.77 -26.35 -9.71
CA LEU A 504 35.67 -26.67 -10.64
C LEU A 504 35.99 -27.85 -11.55
N ASP A 505 34.97 -28.64 -11.90
CA ASP A 505 35.08 -29.77 -12.81
C ASP A 505 35.17 -29.33 -14.30
N PRO A 506 36.07 -29.92 -15.13
CA PRO A 506 36.26 -29.52 -16.52
C PRO A 506 35.03 -29.64 -17.43
N GLN A 507 34.14 -30.61 -17.18
CA GLN A 507 32.90 -30.72 -17.96
C GLN A 507 31.92 -29.61 -17.60
N GLU A 508 31.76 -29.32 -16.31
CA GLU A 508 30.90 -28.23 -15.83
C GLU A 508 31.36 -26.86 -16.34
N ILE A 509 32.67 -26.57 -16.36
CA ILE A 509 33.21 -25.28 -16.83
C ILE A 509 32.79 -24.99 -18.27
N SER A 510 32.88 -25.99 -19.15
CA SER A 510 32.55 -25.82 -20.58
C SER A 510 31.05 -25.59 -20.78
N GLU A 511 30.20 -26.24 -19.99
CA GLU A 511 28.75 -26.02 -20.00
C GLU A 511 28.36 -24.64 -19.46
N LEU A 512 29.02 -24.21 -18.38
CA LEU A 512 28.82 -22.89 -17.75
C LEU A 512 29.19 -21.74 -18.68
N ILE A 513 30.35 -21.79 -19.34
CA ILE A 513 30.79 -20.75 -20.29
C ILE A 513 29.83 -20.67 -21.49
N ASN A 514 29.43 -21.81 -22.05
CA ASN A 514 28.46 -21.86 -23.16
C ASN A 514 27.08 -21.33 -22.76
N ARG A 515 26.68 -21.52 -21.50
CA ARG A 515 25.43 -20.98 -20.95
C ARG A 515 25.53 -19.46 -20.76
N MET A 516 26.61 -18.98 -20.16
CA MET A 516 26.89 -17.54 -19.99
C MET A 516 26.94 -16.79 -21.32
N HIS A 517 27.48 -17.40 -22.37
CA HIS A 517 27.48 -16.82 -23.70
C HIS A 517 26.07 -16.74 -24.31
N ARG A 518 25.26 -17.80 -24.18
CA ARG A 518 23.85 -17.82 -24.65
C ARG A 518 22.97 -16.77 -23.96
N GLU A 519 23.23 -16.51 -22.68
CA GLU A 519 22.50 -15.52 -21.88
C GLU A 519 23.01 -14.08 -22.06
N GLY A 520 24.02 -13.85 -22.90
CA GLY A 520 24.57 -12.53 -23.18
C GLY A 520 25.48 -11.96 -22.09
N MET A 521 25.85 -12.76 -21.07
CA MET A 521 26.78 -12.36 -20.01
C MET A 521 28.24 -12.37 -20.48
N LEU A 522 28.55 -13.11 -21.54
CA LEU A 522 29.88 -13.16 -22.18
C LEU A 522 29.75 -12.99 -23.70
N ILE A 523 30.70 -12.28 -24.29
CA ILE A 523 30.84 -12.11 -25.74
C ILE A 523 32.04 -12.93 -26.22
N GLU A 524 31.83 -13.76 -27.24
CA GLU A 524 32.91 -14.44 -27.94
C GLU A 524 33.52 -13.48 -28.99
N LYS A 525 34.77 -13.07 -28.78
CA LYS A 525 35.48 -12.11 -29.66
C LYS A 525 36.21 -12.81 -30.82
N LYS A 526 36.73 -14.02 -30.55
CA LYS A 526 37.40 -14.92 -31.49
C LYS A 526 37.05 -16.35 -31.08
N THR A 527 37.12 -17.30 -32.01
CA THR A 527 36.76 -18.71 -31.73
C THR A 527 37.47 -19.23 -30.47
N GLY A 528 36.70 -19.53 -29.44
CA GLY A 528 37.17 -19.99 -28.13
C GLY A 528 37.75 -18.91 -27.20
N CYS A 529 37.43 -17.62 -27.41
CA CYS A 529 37.93 -16.48 -26.63
C CYS A 529 36.79 -15.57 -26.19
N TYR A 530 36.59 -15.43 -24.87
CA TYR A 530 35.44 -14.74 -24.26
C TYR A 530 35.85 -13.47 -23.51
N SER A 531 35.01 -12.44 -23.56
CA SER A 531 35.15 -11.20 -22.78
C SER A 531 33.81 -10.78 -22.19
N LYS A 532 33.82 -9.90 -21.18
CA LYS A 532 32.59 -9.22 -20.75
C LYS A 532 32.05 -8.31 -21.85
N PRO A 533 30.71 -8.10 -21.93
CA PRO A 533 30.13 -7.05 -22.72
C PRO A 533 30.68 -5.67 -22.30
N PRO A 534 30.88 -4.73 -23.24
CA PRO A 534 31.14 -3.35 -22.87
C PRO A 534 29.94 -2.81 -22.08
N VAL A 535 30.22 -2.14 -20.95
CA VAL A 535 29.22 -1.48 -20.09
C VAL A 535 28.63 -0.26 -20.80
#